data_AF-A0A3C1UAJ4-F1
#
_entry.id   AF-A0A3C1UAJ4-F1
#
_cell.length_a   1.000
_cell.length_b   1.000
_cell.length_c   1.000
_cell.angle_alpha   90.00
_cell.angle_beta   90.00
_cell.angle_gamma   90.00
#
_symmetry.space_group_name_H-M   'P 1'
#
loop_
_entity.id
_entity.type
_entity.pdbx_description
1 polymer ?
#
loop_
_entity_poly.entity_id
_entity_poly.type
_entity_poly.pdbx_seq_one_letter_code
_entity_poly.pdbx_strand_id
1 'polypeptide(L)' 'MRHHFPYRNRMIAAATKGLVVTQAKCKSGTMMTVKEALELGREVYCVPYPFNSQEGAGCNLLLQQGATMLTNLADLDII' A
#
# COMPACT_ATOMS: atom_id res chain seq x y z
N MET A 1 -3.80 -13.31 -19.99
CA MET A 1 -2.99 -13.27 -18.76
C MET A 1 -3.26 -12.11 -17.80
N ARG A 2 -4.01 -11.03 -18.15
CA ARG A 2 -4.33 -9.93 -17.20
C ARG A 2 -5.40 -10.25 -16.15
N HIS A 3 -6.21 -11.28 -16.35
CA HIS A 3 -7.37 -11.58 -15.48
C HIS A 3 -7.02 -12.25 -14.14
N HIS A 4 -5.81 -12.80 -13.95
CA HIS A 4 -5.45 -13.49 -12.69
C HIS A 4 -4.85 -12.56 -11.63
N PHE A 5 -4.29 -11.41 -12.02
CA PHE A 5 -3.65 -10.48 -11.09
C PHE A 5 -4.61 -9.91 -10.03
N PRO A 6 -5.87 -9.54 -10.35
CA PRO A 6 -6.82 -9.08 -9.34
C PRO A 6 -7.09 -10.15 -8.27
N TYR A 7 -7.32 -11.40 -8.69
CA TYR A 7 -7.56 -12.51 -7.77
C TYR A 7 -6.37 -12.75 -6.84
N ARG A 8 -5.14 -12.75 -7.39
CA ARG A 8 -3.92 -12.88 -6.61
C ARG A 8 -3.77 -11.74 -5.58
N ASN A 9 -4.03 -10.50 -5.98
CA ASN A 9 -3.92 -9.34 -5.08
C ASN A 9 -4.90 -9.46 -3.91
N ARG A 10 -6.13 -9.91 -4.17
CA ARG A 10 -7.11 -10.19 -3.12
C ARG A 10 -6.66 -11.30 -2.17
N MET A 11 -6.04 -12.37 -2.68
CA MET A 11 -5.49 -13.43 -1.82
C MET A 11 -4.37 -12.91 -0.90
N ILE A 12 -3.48 -12.05 -1.41
CA ILE A 12 -2.45 -11.41 -0.59
C ILE A 12 -3.09 -10.56 0.51
N ALA A 13 -4.01 -9.68 0.15
CA ALA A 13 -4.69 -8.81 1.10
C ALA A 13 -5.43 -9.61 2.19
N ALA A 14 -6.06 -10.73 1.81
CA ALA A 14 -6.76 -11.62 2.73
C ALA A 14 -5.82 -12.34 3.70
N ALA A 15 -4.63 -12.74 3.24
CA ALA A 15 -3.65 -13.51 4.01
C ALA A 15 -2.85 -12.67 5.02
N THR A 16 -2.92 -11.34 4.95
CA THR A 16 -2.14 -10.43 5.81
C THR A 16 -3.01 -9.72 6.86
N LYS A 17 -2.42 -9.30 7.98
CA LYS A 17 -3.07 -8.47 9.00
C LYS A 17 -3.04 -6.98 8.66
N GLY A 18 -2.02 -6.56 7.92
CA GLY A 18 -1.82 -5.20 7.43
C GLY A 18 -0.91 -5.21 6.20
N LEU A 19 -0.87 -4.11 5.46
CA LEU A 19 -0.12 -3.99 4.21
C LEU A 19 0.89 -2.86 4.28
N VAL A 20 2.18 -3.18 4.12
CA VAL A 20 3.25 -2.19 3.97
C VAL A 20 3.49 -1.91 2.49
N VAL A 21 3.34 -0.65 2.09
CA VAL A 21 3.60 -0.18 0.73
C VAL A 21 4.89 0.62 0.69
N THR A 22 5.95 0.00 0.20
CA THR A 22 7.26 0.62 0.08
C THR A 22 7.38 1.51 -1.14
N GLN A 23 6.68 1.21 -2.25
CA GLN A 23 6.69 2.00 -3.48
C GLN A 23 5.41 1.78 -4.30
N ALA A 24 4.81 2.87 -4.79
CA ALA A 24 3.67 2.80 -5.69
C ALA A 24 3.52 4.09 -6.52
N LYS A 25 3.18 3.93 -7.81
CA LYS A 25 2.63 5.01 -8.64
C LYS A 25 1.11 5.09 -8.44
N CYS A 26 0.49 6.26 -8.66
CA CYS A 26 -0.96 6.45 -8.51
C CYS A 26 -1.79 5.48 -9.38
N LYS A 27 -1.28 5.10 -10.55
CA LYS A 27 -1.88 4.08 -11.44
C LYS A 27 -0.96 2.86 -11.49
N SER A 28 -0.99 2.02 -10.46
CA SER A 28 -0.18 0.80 -10.36
C SER A 28 -0.98 -0.38 -9.85
N GLY A 29 -0.51 -1.61 -10.11
CA GLY A 29 -1.12 -2.83 -9.57
C GLY A 29 -1.06 -2.91 -8.04
N THR A 30 -0.11 -2.20 -7.42
CA THR A 30 -0.02 -2.05 -5.96
C THR A 30 -1.29 -1.41 -5.40
N MET A 31 -1.83 -0.37 -6.06
CA MET A 31 -3.05 0.32 -5.63
C MET A 31 -4.28 -0.61 -5.63
N MET A 32 -4.29 -1.63 -6.49
CA MET A 32 -5.35 -2.65 -6.46
C MET A 32 -5.26 -3.50 -5.20
N THR A 33 -4.04 -3.90 -4.79
CA THR A 33 -3.85 -4.67 -3.56
C THR A 33 -4.21 -3.84 -2.32
N VAL A 34 -3.85 -2.56 -2.33
CA VAL A 34 -4.23 -1.61 -1.27
C VAL A 34 -5.74 -1.48 -1.16
N LYS A 35 -6.45 -1.33 -2.29
CA LYS A 35 -7.91 -1.29 -2.31
C LYS A 35 -8.53 -2.54 -1.67
N GLU A 36 -8.09 -3.73 -2.08
CA GLU A 36 -8.60 -4.99 -1.52
C GLU A 36 -8.29 -5.11 -0.01
N ALA A 37 -7.12 -4.64 0.44
CA ALA A 37 -6.74 -4.62 1.85
C ALA A 37 -7.66 -3.71 2.68
N LEU A 38 -7.95 -2.50 2.18
CA LEU A 38 -8.87 -1.56 2.82
C LEU A 38 -10.30 -2.10 2.87
N GLU A 39 -10.78 -2.75 1.81
CA GLU A 39 -12.11 -3.40 1.79
C GLU A 39 -12.23 -4.52 2.83
N LEU A 40 -11.11 -5.17 3.17
CA LEU A 40 -11.03 -6.18 4.23
C LEU A 40 -10.75 -5.59 5.62
N GLY A 41 -10.75 -4.27 5.77
CA GLY A 41 -10.46 -3.58 7.02
C GLY A 41 -9.02 -3.74 7.50
N ARG A 42 -8.07 -3.94 6.59
CA ARG A 42 -6.63 -4.03 6.92
C ARG A 42 -6.02 -2.64 6.98
N GLU A 43 -5.14 -2.45 7.96
CA GLU A 43 -4.33 -1.24 8.03
C GLU A 43 -3.33 -1.19 6.87
N VAL A 44 -3.11 0.03 6.36
CA VAL A 44 -2.16 0.30 5.28
C VAL A 44 -1.11 1.26 5.80
N TYR A 45 0.14 0.85 5.65
CA TYR A 45 1.31 1.61 6.05
C TYR A 45 2.10 1.98 4.80
N CYS A 46 2.72 3.16 4.78
CA CYS A 46 3.41 3.68 3.60
C CYS A 46 4.73 4.35 3.98
N VAL A 47 5.75 4.11 3.15
CA VAL A 47 7.01 4.87 3.21
C VAL A 47 6.82 6.20 2.47
N PRO A 48 7.17 7.35 3.07
CA PRO A 48 7.05 8.65 2.43
C PRO A 48 8.09 8.83 1.33
N TYR A 49 7.74 9.60 0.30
CA TYR A 49 8.61 9.91 -0.82
C TYR A 49 8.84 11.41 -0.99
N PRO A 50 9.98 11.83 -1.58
CA PRO A 50 10.24 13.23 -1.89
C PRO A 50 9.13 13.89 -2.70
N PHE A 51 8.99 15.21 -2.52
CA PHE A 51 8.07 16.03 -3.30
C PHE A 51 8.24 15.78 -4.81
N ASN A 52 7.12 15.61 -5.52
CA ASN A 52 7.07 15.29 -6.95
C ASN A 52 7.77 14.00 -7.41
N SER A 53 8.13 13.08 -6.50
CA SER A 53 8.60 11.76 -6.92
C SER A 53 7.50 10.99 -7.65
N GLN A 54 7.70 10.71 -8.95
CA GLN A 54 6.74 9.96 -9.75
C GLN A 54 6.62 8.50 -9.29
N GLU A 55 7.69 7.93 -8.76
CA GLU A 55 7.77 6.53 -8.36
C GLU A 55 7.03 6.24 -7.05
N GLY A 56 6.97 7.23 -6.16
CA GLY A 56 6.28 7.18 -4.87
C GLY A 56 5.01 8.01 -4.77
N ALA A 57 4.54 8.59 -5.87
CA ALA A 57 3.35 9.43 -5.87
C ALA A 57 2.10 8.72 -5.31
N GLY A 58 2.00 7.40 -5.49
CA GLY A 58 0.95 6.57 -4.90
C GLY A 58 1.11 6.43 -3.38
N CYS A 59 2.33 6.24 -2.85
CA CYS A 59 2.57 6.22 -1.41
C CYS A 59 2.19 7.56 -0.76
N ASN A 60 2.60 8.68 -1.36
CA ASN A 60 2.25 10.01 -0.87
C ASN A 60 0.73 10.26 -0.91
N LEU A 61 0.03 9.76 -1.94
CA LEU A 61 -1.43 9.81 -2.00
C LEU A 61 -2.09 8.99 -0.89
N LEU A 62 -1.58 7.78 -0.61
CA LEU A 62 -2.09 6.95 0.48
C LEU A 62 -1.88 7.60 1.85
N LEU A 63 -0.72 8.21 2.07
CA LEU A 63 -0.44 9.00 3.28
C LEU A 63 -1.42 10.18 3.42
N GLN A 64 -1.72 10.89 2.33
CA GLN A 64 -2.76 11.93 2.32
C GLN A 64 -4.16 11.40 2.64
N GLN A 65 -4.43 10.14 2.30
CA GLN A 65 -5.70 9.46 2.57
C GLN A 65 -5.77 8.81 3.96
N GLY A 66 -4.74 8.98 4.79
CA GLY A 66 -4.72 8.49 6.17
C GLY A 66 -4.01 7.16 6.37
N ALA A 67 -3.23 6.67 5.40
CA ALA A 67 -2.31 5.56 5.66
C ALA A 67 -1.27 5.96 6.71
N THR A 68 -0.86 4.99 7.54
CA THR A 68 0.14 5.22 8.59
C THR A 68 1.53 5.35 7.98
N MET A 69 2.28 6.38 8.39
CA MET A 69 3.62 6.63 7.85
C MET A 69 4.67 5.76 8.52
N LEU A 70 5.58 5.18 7.72
CA LEU A 70 6.78 4.48 8.19
C LEU A 70 8.03 5.23 7.69
N THR A 71 8.84 5.70 8.62
CA THR A 71 10.05 6.50 8.40
C THR A 71 11.33 5.78 8.81
N ASN A 72 11.22 4.79 9.70
CA ASN A 72 12.34 4.04 10.23
C ASN A 72 11.92 2.62 10.64
N LEU A 73 12.87 1.77 11.06
CA LEU A 73 12.60 0.37 11.43
C LEU A 73 11.79 0.22 12.72
N ALA A 74 11.90 1.14 13.68
CA ALA A 74 11.12 1.09 14.91
C ALA A 74 9.62 1.30 14.64
N ASP A 75 9.26 1.97 13.54
CA ASP A 75 7.87 2.11 13.13
C ASP A 75 7.23 0.76 12.75
N LEU A 76 8.02 -0.31 12.54
CA LEU A 76 7.46 -1.66 12.30
C LEU A 76 6.85 -2.28 13.56
N ASP A 77 7.15 -1.76 14.75
CA ASP A 77 6.62 -2.29 16.01
C ASP A 77 5.11 -2.02 16.19
N ILE A 78 4.51 -1.18 15.34
CA ILE A 78 3.06 -0.85 15.38
C ILE A 78 2.21 -1.72 14.43
N ILE A 79 2.84 -2.62 13.66
CA ILE A 79 2.21 -3.47 12.64
C ILE A 79 1.81 -4.84 13.22
#